data_AF-A0A8S4PRG8-F1
#
_entry.id   AF-A0A8S4PRG8-F1
#
_cell.length_a   1.000
_cell.length_b   1.000
_cell.length_c   1.000
_cell.angle_alpha   90.00
_cell.angle_beta   90.00
_cell.angle_gamma   90.00
#
_symmetry.space_group_name_H-M   'P 1'
#
loop_
_entity.id
_entity.type
_entity.pdbx_description
1 polymer ?
#
loop_
_entity_poly.entity_id
_entity_poly.type
_entity_poly.pdbx_seq_one_letter_code
_entity_poly.pdbx_strand_id
1 'polypeptide(L)'
;MLGFILLLIVAQVVICDSHTQELACRKYDIRALDFWRNGGEIGYINIRGNSGEYHHVFREINSAGEVWLHFGRQGQVDWNYINSISNLSPIILLQQRHIDAISDFHILDYAIDTDVDFYLQADDSINPSLLKVSRISDPATMFEIKMDRGGNHAHLTFAPGYFDRIRCTGASNSNTCGQLNKPPKDQNTDPIIIWEANFRPTDTDLGATAINSNGVYWHRNKFTWNGTKYIVKIKIEDQK
;
A
#
# COMPACT_ATOMS: atom_id res chain seq x y z
N MET A 1 -37.06 -44.81 13.01
CA MET A 1 -37.94 -43.67 12.64
C MET A 1 -38.07 -42.81 13.88
N LEU A 2 -37.67 -41.52 13.80
CA LEU A 2 -37.75 -40.45 14.82
C LEU A 2 -36.92 -40.67 16.11
N GLY A 3 -36.11 -39.76 16.62
CA GLY A 3 -35.79 -38.36 16.31
C GLY A 3 -35.12 -37.80 17.58
N PHE A 4 -33.86 -37.39 17.50
CA PHE A 4 -33.17 -36.73 18.62
C PHE A 4 -33.73 -35.32 18.77
N ILE A 5 -34.40 -35.05 19.90
CA ILE A 5 -34.76 -33.69 20.31
C ILE A 5 -33.56 -33.15 21.10
N LEU A 6 -32.78 -32.27 20.47
CA LEU A 6 -31.76 -31.48 21.15
C LEU A 6 -32.47 -30.33 21.87
N LEU A 7 -32.56 -30.40 23.19
CA LEU A 7 -33.12 -29.35 24.03
C LEU A 7 -32.09 -28.21 24.13
N LEU A 8 -32.30 -27.10 23.42
CA LEU A 8 -31.50 -25.88 23.57
C LEU A 8 -31.87 -25.18 24.89
N ILE A 9 -30.98 -25.24 25.86
CA ILE A 9 -31.04 -24.38 27.05
C ILE A 9 -30.48 -23.02 26.64
N VAL A 10 -31.33 -21.98 26.66
CA VAL A 10 -30.93 -20.59 26.43
C VAL A 10 -30.09 -20.15 27.63
N ALA A 11 -28.77 -20.05 27.47
CA ALA A 11 -27.91 -19.42 28.46
C ALA A 11 -28.06 -17.88 28.32
N GLN A 12 -28.14 -17.16 29.44
CA GLN A 12 -27.99 -15.70 29.46
C GLN A 12 -26.64 -15.38 30.07
N VAL A 13 -25.83 -14.54 29.41
CA VAL A 13 -24.57 -14.04 29.99
C VAL A 13 -24.83 -12.66 30.58
N VAL A 14 -24.51 -12.50 31.86
CA VAL A 14 -24.57 -11.22 32.57
C VAL A 14 -23.14 -10.78 32.83
N ILE A 15 -22.75 -9.65 32.25
CA ILE A 15 -21.46 -9.01 32.49
C ILE A 15 -21.74 -7.78 33.36
N CYS A 16 -21.02 -7.66 34.47
CA CYS A 16 -21.10 -6.52 35.37
C CYS A 16 -19.70 -5.90 35.49
N ASP A 17 -19.62 -4.58 35.34
CA ASP A 17 -18.40 -3.80 35.54
C ASP A 17 -18.26 -3.43 37.02
N SER A 18 -17.07 -3.58 37.60
CA SER A 18 -16.80 -3.36 39.02
C SER A 18 -16.23 -1.97 39.33
N HIS A 19 -16.06 -1.09 38.32
CA HIS A 19 -15.37 0.19 38.51
C HIS A 19 -16.26 1.41 38.78
N THR A 20 -17.58 1.25 38.90
CA THR A 20 -18.50 2.32 39.33
C THR A 20 -19.43 1.81 40.42
N GLN A 21 -19.70 2.64 41.45
CA GLN A 21 -20.58 2.29 42.59
C GLN A 21 -22.07 2.14 42.20
N GLU A 22 -22.40 2.03 40.92
CA GLU A 22 -23.71 1.66 40.41
C GLU A 22 -23.58 0.40 39.54
N LEU A 23 -24.11 -0.72 40.04
CA LEU A 23 -24.19 -2.00 39.34
C LEU A 23 -25.17 -1.90 38.16
N ALA A 24 -24.71 -1.41 37.01
CA ALA A 24 -25.44 -1.46 35.77
C ALA A 24 -25.14 -2.79 35.03
N CYS A 25 -25.74 -3.90 35.47
CA CYS A 25 -25.63 -5.17 34.74
C CYS A 25 -26.60 -5.16 33.54
N ARG A 26 -26.08 -5.24 32.32
CA ARG A 26 -26.90 -5.37 31.10
C ARG A 26 -27.10 -6.85 30.76
N LYS A 27 -28.34 -7.23 30.47
CA LYS A 27 -28.70 -8.56 29.95
C LYS A 27 -28.67 -8.55 28.43
N TYR A 28 -27.97 -9.52 27.83
CA TYR A 28 -27.94 -9.72 26.39
C TYR A 28 -28.67 -11.02 26.05
N ASP A 29 -29.59 -10.95 25.08
CA ASP A 29 -30.41 -12.08 24.64
C ASP A 29 -29.70 -12.83 23.51
N ILE A 30 -29.54 -14.14 23.66
CA ILE A 30 -28.76 -14.97 22.75
C ILE A 30 -29.62 -15.38 21.55
N ARG A 31 -29.85 -14.45 20.64
CA ARG A 31 -30.20 -14.73 19.23
C ARG A 31 -29.14 -14.19 18.27
N ALA A 32 -27.92 -13.99 18.77
CA ALA A 32 -26.75 -13.51 18.02
C ALA A 32 -25.69 -14.60 17.79
N LEU A 33 -25.87 -15.82 18.30
CA LEU A 33 -24.80 -16.82 18.34
C LEU A 33 -24.52 -17.55 17.00
N ASP A 34 -25.42 -17.44 16.01
CA ASP A 34 -25.14 -17.94 14.64
C ASP A 34 -24.45 -16.89 13.74
N PHE A 35 -24.36 -15.63 14.17
CA PHE A 35 -23.49 -14.63 13.52
C PHE A 35 -22.02 -14.79 13.98
N TRP A 36 -21.82 -15.31 15.19
CA TRP A 36 -20.50 -15.44 15.83
C TRP A 36 -19.77 -16.75 15.55
N ARG A 37 -20.38 -17.70 14.83
CA ARG A 37 -19.73 -19.01 14.63
C ARG A 37 -18.75 -19.04 13.45
N ASN A 38 -18.71 -18.00 12.60
CA ASN A 38 -17.65 -17.73 11.60
C ASN A 38 -17.73 -16.29 10.98
N GLY A 39 -18.52 -15.36 11.53
CA GLY A 39 -18.86 -14.08 10.87
C GLY A 39 -18.29 -12.84 11.58
N GLY A 40 -17.35 -12.16 10.93
CA GLY A 40 -16.94 -10.78 11.26
C GLY A 40 -15.55 -10.59 11.85
N GLU A 41 -14.61 -11.56 11.74
CA GLU A 41 -13.28 -11.34 12.31
C GLU A 41 -12.43 -10.45 11.40
N ILE A 42 -12.19 -9.23 11.88
CA ILE A 42 -11.10 -8.35 11.47
C ILE A 42 -9.86 -8.81 12.25
N GLY A 43 -8.77 -9.13 11.55
CA GLY A 43 -7.53 -9.53 12.22
C GLY A 43 -6.61 -10.37 11.35
N TYR A 44 -5.48 -10.76 11.94
CA TYR A 44 -4.52 -11.63 11.27
C TYR A 44 -4.99 -13.08 11.28
N ILE A 45 -5.01 -13.70 10.11
CA ILE A 45 -5.43 -15.10 9.91
C ILE A 45 -4.41 -15.82 9.01
N ASN A 46 -4.46 -17.14 9.02
CA ASN A 46 -3.86 -17.95 7.97
C ASN A 46 -4.95 -18.30 6.95
N ILE A 47 -4.78 -17.86 5.71
CA ILE A 47 -5.71 -18.16 4.61
C ILE A 47 -4.99 -18.99 3.55
N ARG A 48 -5.67 -20.00 3.01
CA ARG A 48 -5.10 -20.85 1.97
C ARG A 48 -5.32 -20.21 0.61
N GLY A 49 -4.27 -20.01 -0.17
CA GLY A 49 -4.35 -19.50 -1.54
C GLY A 49 -4.61 -20.60 -2.57
N ASN A 50 -4.68 -20.22 -3.85
CA ASN A 50 -5.05 -21.11 -4.96
C ASN A 50 -4.01 -22.22 -5.19
N SER A 51 -2.75 -21.95 -4.90
CA SER A 51 -1.64 -22.92 -4.93
C SER A 51 -1.75 -23.98 -3.83
N GLY A 52 -2.59 -23.75 -2.82
CA GLY A 52 -2.72 -24.58 -1.63
C GLY A 52 -1.81 -24.17 -0.47
N GLU A 53 -0.95 -23.16 -0.65
CA GLU A 53 -0.10 -22.57 0.38
C GLU A 53 -0.91 -21.71 1.37
N TYR A 54 -0.42 -21.59 2.61
CA TYR A 54 -1.04 -20.74 3.63
C TYR A 54 -0.31 -19.40 3.75
N HIS A 55 -1.08 -18.32 3.73
CA HIS A 55 -0.59 -16.95 3.86
C HIS A 55 -1.08 -16.33 5.16
N HIS A 56 -0.15 -15.77 5.95
CA HIS A 56 -0.49 -15.03 7.17
C HIS A 56 -0.76 -13.57 6.84
N VAL A 57 -2.02 -13.16 6.86
CA VAL A 57 -2.49 -11.85 6.36
C VAL A 57 -3.53 -11.24 7.27
N PHE A 58 -3.64 -9.92 7.26
CA PHE A 58 -4.74 -9.24 7.92
C PHE A 58 -5.96 -9.28 7.01
N ARG A 59 -7.07 -9.83 7.52
CA ARG A 59 -8.38 -9.89 6.87
C ARG A 59 -9.30 -8.85 7.49
N GLU A 60 -10.05 -8.16 6.65
CA GLU A 60 -11.20 -7.33 7.01
C GLU A 60 -12.44 -7.91 6.31
N ILE A 61 -13.54 -8.07 7.04
CA ILE A 61 -14.85 -8.37 6.45
C ILE A 61 -15.70 -7.14 6.68
N ASN A 62 -16.10 -6.45 5.61
CA ASN A 62 -16.88 -5.22 5.75
C ASN A 62 -18.37 -5.51 6.01
N SER A 63 -19.17 -4.46 6.21
CA SER A 63 -20.61 -4.59 6.50
C SER A 63 -21.43 -5.24 5.38
N ALA A 64 -20.90 -5.28 4.15
CA ALA A 64 -21.50 -5.96 3.01
C ALA A 64 -21.08 -7.45 2.91
N GLY A 65 -20.24 -7.93 3.84
CA GLY A 65 -19.72 -9.29 3.82
C GLY A 65 -18.56 -9.49 2.83
N GLU A 66 -17.97 -8.42 2.31
CA GLU A 66 -16.83 -8.51 1.39
C GLU A 66 -15.54 -8.77 2.16
N VAL A 67 -14.74 -9.72 1.67
CA VAL A 67 -13.46 -10.10 2.26
C VAL A 67 -12.33 -9.31 1.62
N TRP A 68 -11.64 -8.52 2.42
CA TRP A 68 -10.48 -7.73 2.04
C TRP A 68 -9.24 -8.22 2.77
N LEU A 69 -8.14 -8.40 2.03
CA LEU A 69 -6.83 -8.76 2.57
C LEU A 69 -5.88 -7.57 2.48
N HIS A 70 -5.15 -7.29 3.56
CA HIS A 70 -4.28 -6.12 3.65
C HIS A 70 -2.81 -6.51 3.62
N PHE A 71 -2.03 -5.82 2.79
CA PHE A 71 -0.59 -6.01 2.62
C PHE A 71 0.12 -4.66 2.69
N GLY A 72 1.21 -4.57 3.44
CA GLY A 72 2.05 -3.37 3.42
C GLY A 72 2.58 -2.97 4.79
N ARG A 73 2.67 -1.65 5.01
CA ARG A 73 3.19 -1.05 6.25
C ARG A 73 2.16 -0.08 6.83
N GLN A 74 2.05 -0.09 8.15
CA GLN A 74 1.25 0.86 8.92
C GLN A 74 2.00 1.25 10.19
N GLY A 75 1.70 2.43 10.74
CA GLY A 75 2.31 2.91 11.98
C GLY A 75 3.78 3.30 11.82
N GLN A 76 4.19 3.69 10.62
CA GLN A 76 5.55 4.15 10.36
C GLN A 76 5.70 5.55 10.96
N VAL A 77 6.79 5.76 11.71
CA VAL A 77 7.10 7.04 12.39
C VAL A 77 8.31 7.73 11.79
N ASP A 78 9.04 7.04 10.91
CA ASP A 78 10.30 7.45 10.30
C ASP A 78 10.14 7.89 8.84
N TRP A 79 8.95 7.75 8.26
CA TRP A 79 8.62 8.29 6.95
C TRP A 79 8.27 9.77 7.08
N ASN A 80 9.29 10.60 7.32
CA ASN A 80 9.18 12.05 7.45
C ASN A 80 10.26 12.76 6.64
N TYR A 81 10.36 12.40 5.35
CA TYR A 81 11.31 13.01 4.43
C TYR A 81 10.58 14.05 3.58
N ILE A 82 10.89 15.32 3.76
CA ILE A 82 10.24 16.43 3.05
C ILE A 82 11.29 17.24 2.31
N ASN A 83 11.18 17.32 0.98
CA ASN A 83 12.18 17.97 0.12
C ASN A 83 13.62 17.50 0.44
N SER A 84 13.79 16.25 0.82
CA SER A 84 15.07 15.69 1.23
C SER A 84 15.99 15.53 0.03
N ILE A 85 17.28 15.82 0.26
CA ILE A 85 18.37 15.65 -0.70
C ILE A 85 19.32 14.52 -0.28
N SER A 86 19.00 13.79 0.79
CA SER A 86 19.84 12.70 1.30
C SER A 86 19.52 11.39 0.62
N ASN A 87 20.53 10.56 0.38
CA ASN A 87 20.31 9.18 -0.06
C ASN A 87 19.76 8.35 1.10
N LEU A 88 18.80 7.48 0.81
CA LEU A 88 18.20 6.55 1.78
C LEU A 88 18.51 5.10 1.43
N SER A 89 18.50 4.25 2.45
CA SER A 89 18.26 2.83 2.21
C SER A 89 16.88 2.63 1.57
N PRO A 90 16.69 1.62 0.70
CA PRO A 90 15.40 1.38 0.06
C PRO A 90 14.28 1.22 1.08
N ILE A 91 13.17 1.93 0.85
CA ILE A 91 11.95 1.81 1.66
C ILE A 91 11.15 0.63 1.10
N ILE A 92 11.14 -0.48 1.84
CA ILE A 92 10.41 -1.71 1.49
C ILE A 92 8.97 -1.61 1.99
N LEU A 93 8.04 -1.30 1.09
CA LEU A 93 6.61 -1.15 1.36
C LEU A 93 5.93 -2.52 1.44
N LEU A 94 6.32 -3.43 0.56
CA LEU A 94 5.79 -4.78 0.49
C LEU A 94 6.94 -5.79 0.39
N GLN A 95 6.83 -6.89 1.12
CA GLN A 95 7.84 -7.95 1.13
C GLN A 95 7.53 -9.00 0.07
N GLN A 96 8.52 -9.84 -0.29
CA GLN A 96 8.33 -10.93 -1.26
C GLN A 96 7.13 -11.82 -0.91
N ARG A 97 6.95 -12.18 0.36
CA ARG A 97 5.77 -12.94 0.82
C ARG A 97 4.42 -12.29 0.50
N HIS A 98 4.37 -10.96 0.38
CA HIS A 98 3.16 -10.26 -0.04
C HIS A 98 2.94 -10.38 -1.55
N ILE A 99 4.01 -10.41 -2.36
CA ILE A 99 3.92 -10.70 -3.81
C ILE A 99 3.34 -12.10 -3.99
N ASP A 100 3.92 -13.06 -3.30
CA ASP A 100 3.53 -14.47 -3.39
C ASP A 100 2.06 -14.62 -3.00
N ALA A 101 1.64 -14.01 -1.89
CA ALA A 101 0.26 -14.00 -1.45
C ALA A 101 -0.69 -13.33 -2.45
N ILE A 102 -0.39 -12.10 -2.89
CA ILE A 102 -1.27 -11.37 -3.84
C ILE A 102 -1.40 -12.14 -5.17
N SER A 103 -0.32 -12.77 -5.63
CA SER A 103 -0.32 -13.58 -6.86
C SER A 103 -1.12 -14.89 -6.73
N ASP A 104 -1.31 -15.36 -5.50
CA ASP A 104 -1.97 -16.64 -5.21
C ASP A 104 -3.49 -16.53 -5.05
N PHE A 105 -4.04 -15.31 -4.99
CA PHE A 105 -5.48 -15.08 -4.88
C PHE A 105 -6.12 -14.65 -6.21
N HIS A 106 -7.38 -15.04 -6.40
CA HIS A 106 -8.21 -14.43 -7.43
C HIS A 106 -8.72 -13.06 -6.94
N ILE A 107 -8.19 -11.99 -7.52
CA ILE A 107 -8.48 -10.61 -7.11
C ILE A 107 -9.76 -10.13 -7.80
N LEU A 108 -10.78 -9.81 -7.02
CA LEU A 108 -12.05 -9.25 -7.49
C LEU A 108 -11.99 -7.72 -7.62
N ASP A 109 -11.27 -7.08 -6.70
CA ASP A 109 -11.08 -5.63 -6.64
C ASP A 109 -9.82 -5.30 -5.83
N TYR A 110 -9.33 -4.07 -5.90
CA TYR A 110 -8.21 -3.60 -5.08
C TYR A 110 -8.31 -2.12 -4.73
N ALA A 111 -7.63 -1.72 -3.67
CA ALA A 111 -7.46 -0.33 -3.28
C ALA A 111 -6.09 -0.10 -2.63
N ILE A 112 -5.62 1.14 -2.67
CA ILE A 112 -4.45 1.57 -1.90
C ILE A 112 -4.91 2.55 -0.83
N ASP A 113 -4.71 2.16 0.43
CA ASP A 113 -4.99 2.95 1.62
C ASP A 113 -3.67 3.50 2.16
N THR A 114 -3.41 4.78 1.89
CA THR A 114 -2.17 5.46 2.26
C THR A 114 -2.44 6.90 2.65
N ASP A 115 -1.60 7.43 3.53
CA ASP A 115 -1.49 8.86 3.86
C ASP A 115 -0.16 9.45 3.38
N VAL A 116 0.60 8.71 2.56
CA VAL A 116 1.91 9.13 2.08
C VAL A 116 1.76 10.26 1.08
N ASP A 117 2.42 11.37 1.36
CA ASP A 117 2.78 12.38 0.39
C ASP A 117 4.04 11.95 -0.34
N PHE A 118 3.92 11.80 -1.67
CA PHE A 118 4.99 11.35 -2.55
C PHE A 118 5.33 12.42 -3.59
N TYR A 119 6.60 12.78 -3.62
CA TYR A 119 7.19 13.65 -4.62
C TYR A 119 8.61 13.19 -4.94
N LEU A 120 8.99 13.22 -6.22
CA LEU A 120 10.36 12.97 -6.65
C LEU A 120 10.71 13.91 -7.78
N GLN A 121 11.81 14.65 -7.64
CA GLN A 121 12.25 15.67 -8.59
C GLN A 121 13.63 15.36 -9.17
N ALA A 122 13.76 15.60 -10.46
CA ALA A 122 15.03 15.76 -11.15
C ALA A 122 14.96 17.05 -11.97
N ASP A 123 16.04 17.83 -11.94
CA ASP A 123 16.06 19.16 -12.52
C ASP A 123 17.41 19.43 -13.19
N ASP A 124 17.39 19.38 -14.52
CA ASP A 124 18.56 19.52 -15.38
C ASP A 124 19.74 18.64 -14.93
N SER A 125 19.40 17.43 -14.49
CA SER A 125 20.30 16.55 -13.74
C SER A 125 19.94 15.09 -13.94
N ILE A 126 20.86 14.20 -13.57
CA ILE A 126 20.59 12.78 -13.35
C ILE A 126 20.21 12.60 -11.87
N ASN A 127 19.08 11.94 -11.64
CA ASN A 127 18.60 11.49 -10.34
C ASN A 127 18.37 9.96 -10.42
N PRO A 128 19.24 9.14 -9.82
CA PRO A 128 19.15 7.67 -9.92
C PRO A 128 18.03 7.06 -9.05
N SER A 129 17.19 7.88 -8.42
CA SER A 129 16.03 7.39 -7.67
C SER A 129 15.04 6.65 -8.58
N LEU A 130 14.40 5.63 -8.02
CA LEU A 130 13.43 4.81 -8.73
C LEU A 130 12.35 4.25 -7.79
N LEU A 131 11.24 3.85 -8.39
CA LEU A 131 10.21 3.03 -7.77
C LEU A 131 10.24 1.63 -8.41
N LYS A 132 10.22 0.57 -7.61
CA LYS A 132 9.89 -0.77 -8.09
C LYS A 132 8.41 -0.99 -7.94
N VAL A 133 7.75 -1.31 -9.05
CA VAL A 133 6.31 -1.37 -9.15
C VAL A 133 5.86 -2.62 -9.90
N SER A 134 4.61 -3.03 -9.74
CA SER A 134 3.95 -3.99 -10.64
C SER A 134 2.52 -3.54 -10.90
N ARG A 135 1.88 -4.11 -11.91
CA ARG A 135 0.44 -3.94 -12.12
C ARG A 135 -0.30 -4.91 -11.23
N ILE A 136 -1.46 -4.52 -10.68
CA ILE A 136 -2.28 -5.45 -9.87
C ILE A 136 -2.72 -6.70 -10.64
N SER A 137 -2.92 -6.57 -11.96
CA SER A 137 -3.27 -7.68 -12.85
C SER A 137 -2.13 -8.66 -13.10
N ASP A 138 -0.89 -8.25 -12.80
CA ASP A 138 0.32 -9.05 -12.97
C ASP A 138 1.33 -8.68 -11.87
N PRO A 139 1.05 -9.07 -10.61
CA PRO A 139 1.85 -8.65 -9.47
C PRO A 139 3.26 -9.25 -9.47
N ALA A 140 3.46 -10.37 -10.16
CA ALA A 140 4.74 -11.06 -10.30
C ALA A 140 5.72 -10.35 -11.26
N THR A 141 5.20 -9.64 -12.27
CA THR A 141 6.04 -8.88 -13.20
C THR A 141 6.32 -7.49 -12.67
N MET A 142 7.44 -7.36 -11.96
CA MET A 142 7.95 -6.07 -11.49
C MET A 142 8.68 -5.30 -12.60
N PHE A 143 8.53 -3.98 -12.59
CA PHE A 143 9.30 -3.06 -13.42
C PHE A 143 9.68 -1.81 -12.63
N GLU A 144 10.66 -1.07 -13.15
CA GLU A 144 11.17 0.13 -12.50
C GLU A 144 10.65 1.38 -13.21
N ILE A 145 10.10 2.33 -12.43
CA ILE A 145 9.89 3.71 -12.87
C ILE A 145 11.09 4.51 -12.38
N LYS A 146 11.96 4.89 -13.31
CA LYS A 146 13.20 5.61 -12.99
C LYS A 146 13.03 7.09 -13.19
N MET A 147 13.49 7.88 -12.23
CA MET A 147 13.63 9.32 -12.44
C MET A 147 14.72 9.57 -13.50
N ASP A 148 15.90 8.97 -13.29
CA ASP A 148 17.10 9.07 -14.13
C ASP A 148 17.36 10.51 -14.57
N ARG A 149 17.57 10.78 -15.86
CA ARG A 149 17.71 12.16 -16.34
C ARG A 149 16.39 12.90 -16.23
N GLY A 150 16.39 14.01 -15.48
CA GLY A 150 15.38 15.04 -15.53
C GLY A 150 15.73 16.06 -16.62
N GLY A 151 14.77 16.36 -17.49
CA GLY A 151 14.74 17.67 -18.14
C GLY A 151 14.33 18.71 -17.11
N ASN A 152 14.35 19.99 -17.49
CA ASN A 152 13.93 21.12 -16.68
C ASN A 152 12.72 20.80 -15.76
N HIS A 153 12.97 20.70 -14.46
CA HIS A 153 11.98 20.39 -13.41
C HIS A 153 11.02 19.21 -13.69
N ALA A 154 11.52 18.01 -13.97
CA ALA A 154 10.66 16.83 -14.03
C ALA A 154 10.27 16.34 -12.62
N HIS A 155 9.01 15.98 -12.42
CA HIS A 155 8.46 15.53 -11.14
C HIS A 155 7.63 14.25 -11.30
N LEU A 156 7.79 13.29 -10.39
CA LEU A 156 6.87 12.18 -10.18
C LEU A 156 6.11 12.38 -8.88
N THR A 157 4.80 12.17 -8.93
CA THR A 157 3.86 12.32 -7.81
C THR A 157 2.76 11.27 -7.91
N PHE A 158 2.01 11.04 -6.83
CA PHE A 158 0.71 10.40 -6.96
C PHE A 158 -0.19 11.24 -7.86
N ALA A 159 -0.97 10.58 -8.72
CA ALA A 159 -1.93 11.28 -9.56
C ALA A 159 -3.01 11.95 -8.68
N PRO A 160 -3.47 13.17 -9.02
CA PRO A 160 -4.47 13.86 -8.20
C PRO A 160 -5.74 13.01 -7.98
N GLY A 161 -6.06 12.74 -6.72
CA GLY A 161 -7.21 11.91 -6.32
C GLY A 161 -6.98 10.40 -6.37
N TYR A 162 -5.76 9.94 -6.65
CA TYR A 162 -5.43 8.52 -6.78
C TYR A 162 -4.12 8.17 -6.06
N PHE A 163 -4.07 7.03 -5.38
CA PHE A 163 -2.84 6.50 -4.76
C PHE A 163 -2.27 5.29 -5.49
N ASP A 164 -2.97 4.80 -6.50
CA ASP A 164 -2.60 3.67 -7.34
C ASP A 164 -2.04 4.10 -8.70
N ARG A 165 -1.91 5.39 -8.96
CA ARG A 165 -1.40 5.92 -10.23
C ARG A 165 -0.34 6.97 -9.95
N ILE A 166 0.69 6.97 -10.79
CA ILE A 166 1.74 7.99 -10.77
C ILE A 166 1.53 8.93 -11.94
N ARG A 167 1.84 10.20 -11.73
CA ARG A 167 1.83 11.24 -12.74
C ARG A 167 3.20 11.87 -12.86
N CYS A 168 3.63 12.09 -14.10
CA CYS A 168 4.84 12.83 -14.43
C CYS A 168 4.46 14.25 -14.87
N THR A 169 5.01 15.26 -14.20
CA THR A 169 4.84 16.68 -14.57
C THR A 169 6.19 17.33 -14.78
N GLY A 170 6.20 18.52 -15.38
CA GLY A 170 7.41 19.32 -15.48
C GLY A 170 7.25 20.52 -16.38
N ALA A 171 8.33 21.29 -16.56
CA ALA A 171 8.33 22.48 -17.40
C ALA A 171 7.89 22.18 -18.85
N SER A 172 7.42 23.19 -19.58
CA SER A 172 6.88 23.06 -20.95
C SER A 172 7.81 22.29 -21.90
N ASN A 173 9.12 22.45 -21.70
CA ASN A 173 10.20 21.83 -22.48
C ASN A 173 10.80 20.56 -21.83
N SER A 174 10.22 20.05 -20.75
CA SER A 174 10.68 18.81 -20.10
C SER A 174 10.35 17.60 -20.96
N ASN A 175 11.37 16.99 -21.54
CA ASN A 175 11.26 15.89 -22.50
C ASN A 175 11.41 14.50 -21.87
N THR A 176 11.44 14.40 -20.54
CA THR A 176 11.78 13.14 -19.85
C THR A 176 10.56 12.37 -19.35
N CYS A 177 9.39 13.01 -19.20
CA CYS A 177 8.14 12.27 -19.05
C CYS A 177 7.86 11.44 -20.31
N GLY A 178 7.32 10.22 -20.15
CA GLY A 178 7.14 9.24 -21.23
C GLY A 178 8.38 8.38 -21.55
N GLN A 179 9.49 8.57 -20.82
CA GLN A 179 10.70 7.76 -20.94
C GLN A 179 10.93 6.91 -19.69
N LEU A 180 11.62 5.77 -19.82
CA LEU A 180 12.02 4.91 -18.70
C LEU A 180 10.84 4.52 -17.78
N ASN A 181 9.74 4.13 -18.42
CA ASN A 181 8.46 3.77 -17.79
C ASN A 181 7.77 4.89 -16.99
N LYS A 182 8.29 6.13 -17.03
CA LYS A 182 7.52 7.28 -16.55
C LYS A 182 6.29 7.46 -17.45
N PRO A 183 5.11 7.82 -16.91
CA PRO A 183 3.97 8.13 -17.73
C PRO A 183 4.27 9.34 -18.63
N PRO A 184 3.59 9.48 -19.78
CA PRO A 184 3.67 10.70 -20.58
C PRO A 184 3.35 11.93 -19.74
N LYS A 185 3.87 13.08 -20.16
CA LYS A 185 3.68 14.33 -19.43
C LYS A 185 2.18 14.58 -19.20
N ASP A 186 1.83 14.90 -17.95
CA ASP A 186 0.47 15.21 -17.53
C ASP A 186 -0.55 14.08 -17.72
N GLN A 187 -0.06 12.85 -17.94
CA GLN A 187 -0.85 11.63 -17.98
C GLN A 187 -0.55 10.78 -16.75
N ASN A 188 -1.52 9.96 -16.39
CA ASN A 188 -1.41 9.01 -15.30
C ASN A 188 -0.91 7.67 -15.85
N THR A 189 -0.19 6.90 -15.05
CA THR A 189 0.03 5.48 -15.34
C THR A 189 -1.28 4.70 -15.31
N ASP A 190 -1.25 3.48 -15.86
CA ASP A 190 -2.16 2.42 -15.40
C ASP A 190 -2.05 2.26 -13.87
N PRO A 191 -3.04 1.64 -13.21
CA PRO A 191 -2.89 1.33 -11.82
C PRO A 191 -1.71 0.41 -11.51
N ILE A 192 -0.96 0.79 -10.48
CA ILE A 192 0.26 0.12 -10.05
C ILE A 192 0.30 -0.02 -8.54
N ILE A 193 1.09 -0.98 -8.09
CA ILE A 193 1.50 -1.16 -6.71
C ILE A 193 2.97 -0.80 -6.60
N ILE A 194 3.34 0.09 -5.67
CA ILE A 194 4.73 0.36 -5.29
C ILE A 194 5.17 -0.67 -4.24
N TRP A 195 6.22 -1.42 -4.54
CA TRP A 195 6.83 -2.40 -3.65
C TRP A 195 7.99 -1.81 -2.87
N GLU A 196 8.79 -1.01 -3.55
CA GLU A 196 10.00 -0.40 -3.01
C GLU A 196 10.16 0.99 -3.59
N ALA A 197 10.50 1.95 -2.72
CA ALA A 197 10.93 3.28 -3.12
C ALA A 197 12.42 3.43 -2.78
N ASN A 198 13.23 3.72 -3.79
CA ASN A 198 14.68 3.87 -3.65
C ASN A 198 15.07 5.32 -3.98
N PHE A 199 15.34 6.10 -2.93
CA PHE A 199 15.63 7.52 -3.02
C PHE A 199 17.13 7.77 -2.91
N ARG A 200 17.75 8.12 -4.04
CA ARG A 200 19.18 8.39 -4.17
C ARG A 200 19.43 9.69 -4.94
N PRO A 201 18.81 10.83 -4.55
CA PRO A 201 18.79 12.04 -5.36
C PRO A 201 20.18 12.64 -5.66
N THR A 202 21.18 12.36 -4.82
CA THR A 202 22.52 12.96 -4.90
C THR A 202 23.63 11.92 -4.99
N ASP A 203 23.29 10.68 -5.36
CA ASP A 203 24.25 9.59 -5.40
C ASP A 203 25.17 9.62 -6.62
N THR A 204 26.36 10.19 -6.45
CA THR A 204 27.34 10.37 -7.52
C THR A 204 27.89 9.06 -8.06
N ASP A 205 27.93 8.00 -7.25
CA ASP A 205 28.41 6.68 -7.68
C ASP A 205 27.41 6.02 -8.65
N LEU A 206 26.14 6.40 -8.56
CA LEU A 206 25.08 6.05 -9.52
C LEU A 206 24.88 7.12 -10.60
N GLY A 207 25.83 8.04 -10.76
CA GLY A 207 25.82 9.04 -11.82
C GLY A 207 24.94 10.26 -11.53
N ALA A 208 24.49 10.47 -10.29
CA ALA A 208 23.79 11.70 -9.93
C ALA A 208 24.69 12.91 -10.21
N THR A 209 24.28 13.72 -11.18
CA THR A 209 25.05 14.85 -11.69
C THR A 209 24.08 15.96 -12.06
N ALA A 210 24.42 17.20 -11.70
CA ALA A 210 23.61 18.38 -12.04
C ALA A 210 24.56 19.48 -12.50
N ILE A 211 25.27 19.24 -13.59
CA ILE A 211 26.30 20.14 -14.10
C ILE A 211 25.71 20.95 -15.26
N ASN A 212 25.67 22.26 -15.11
CA ASN A 212 25.45 23.18 -16.24
C ASN A 212 26.63 24.16 -16.34
N SER A 213 26.55 25.12 -17.27
CA SER A 213 27.59 26.12 -17.50
C SER A 213 27.96 26.97 -16.27
N ASN A 214 27.10 26.98 -15.23
CA ASN A 214 27.24 27.81 -14.04
C ASN A 214 27.67 27.02 -12.79
N GLY A 215 27.87 25.70 -12.88
CA GLY A 215 28.39 24.87 -11.79
C GLY A 215 27.58 23.59 -11.52
N VAL A 216 27.76 23.03 -10.31
CA VAL A 216 27.12 21.79 -9.85
C VAL A 216 25.93 22.11 -8.93
N TYR A 217 24.74 21.62 -9.26
CA TYR A 217 23.47 21.94 -8.60
C TYR A 217 22.71 20.69 -8.12
N TRP A 218 23.42 19.74 -7.49
CA TRP A 218 22.83 18.46 -7.06
C TRP A 218 21.66 18.63 -6.08
N HIS A 219 21.63 19.72 -5.31
CA HIS A 219 20.56 20.05 -4.35
C HIS A 219 19.19 20.29 -5.00
N ARG A 220 19.12 20.38 -6.33
CA ARG A 220 17.85 20.49 -7.07
C ARG A 220 17.14 19.15 -7.21
N ASN A 221 17.88 18.04 -7.09
CA ASN A 221 17.29 16.73 -6.93
C ASN A 221 16.81 16.58 -5.49
N LYS A 222 15.55 16.22 -5.35
CA LYS A 222 14.94 16.04 -4.04
C LYS A 222 13.75 15.12 -4.12
N PHE A 223 13.30 14.65 -2.96
CA PHE A 223 12.09 13.86 -2.84
C PHE A 223 11.33 14.21 -1.57
N THR A 224 10.04 13.87 -1.57
CA THR A 224 9.21 13.78 -0.38
C THR A 224 8.68 12.36 -0.31
N TRP A 225 8.84 11.75 0.86
CA TRP A 225 8.16 10.53 1.27
C TRP A 225 7.77 10.72 2.73
N ASN A 226 6.54 11.17 2.94
CA ASN A 226 6.06 11.58 4.25
C ASN A 226 4.68 10.99 4.53
N GLY A 227 4.53 10.20 5.59
CA GLY A 227 3.27 9.54 5.95
C GLY A 227 3.47 8.46 7.01
N THR A 228 2.45 7.69 7.31
CA THR A 228 2.49 6.64 8.34
C THR A 228 2.03 5.28 7.85
N LYS A 229 1.37 5.21 6.67
CA LYS A 229 0.85 3.96 6.13
C LYS A 229 0.88 3.91 4.61
N TYR A 230 1.15 2.71 4.10
CA TYR A 230 0.93 2.33 2.71
C TYR A 230 0.45 0.88 2.70
N ILE A 231 -0.85 0.70 2.47
CA ILE A 231 -1.52 -0.60 2.52
C ILE A 231 -2.21 -0.87 1.18
N VAL A 232 -1.85 -1.97 0.54
CA VAL A 232 -2.57 -2.56 -0.58
C VAL A 232 -3.67 -3.44 0.00
N LYS A 233 -4.92 -3.16 -0.37
CA LYS A 233 -6.08 -3.99 -0.06
C LYS A 233 -6.51 -4.72 -1.32
N ILE A 234 -6.69 -6.03 -1.24
CA ILE A 234 -7.30 -6.81 -2.32
C ILE A 234 -8.59 -7.42 -1.81
N LYS A 235 -9.63 -7.35 -2.63
CA LYS A 235 -10.88 -8.05 -2.41
C LYS A 235 -10.78 -9.43 -3.05
N ILE A 236 -11.15 -10.45 -2.30
CA ILE A 236 -11.16 -11.84 -2.77
C ILE A 236 -12.58 -12.42 -2.63
N GLU A 237 -12.82 -13.52 -3.34
CA GLU A 237 -13.98 -14.35 -3.06
C GLU A 237 -13.78 -15.10 -1.74
N ASP A 238 -14.81 -15.13 -0.90
CA ASP A 238 -14.77 -15.88 0.35
C ASP A 238 -14.69 -17.38 0.05
N GLN A 239 -13.52 -17.97 0.31
CA GLN A 239 -13.28 -19.40 0.12
C GLN A 239 -13.86 -20.15 1.33
N LYS A 240 -15.14 -20.51 1.23
CA LYS A 240 -15.86 -21.30 2.24
C LYS A 240 -15.36 -22.74 2.37
#